data_AF-A0A662Z207-F1
#
_entry.id   AF-A0A662Z207-F1
#
_cell.length_a   1.000
_cell.length_b   1.000
_cell.length_c   1.000
_cell.angle_alpha   90.00
_cell.angle_beta   90.00
_cell.angle_gamma   90.00
#
_symmetry.space_group_name_H-M   'P 1'
#
loop_
_entity.id
_entity.type
_entity.pdbx_description
1 polymer ?
#
loop_
_entity_poly.entity_id
_entity_poly.type
_entity_poly.pdbx_seq_one_letter_code
_entity_poly.pdbx_strand_id
1 'polypeptide(L)'
;QRADFNEQIENADSSLTITSILEEAAQVDADQAPDPLQDEKDEAKETIAGYENLDEDQVAEFNERIDEAESTQDINDIVEEAVSVNDEQAEDPLQEEKDSAKETIDALENVSDETKETMKEDIDSADSSEDIEAIVTEAERINDDQAEEEEDPLAAEKEAAKEEILALEYLNEETLALFISQINEADSQEMIDRLVREANETNESRQRDLEDDVVTEAEIIGGTLDESEVEDMPEPRDDNELIMSIEDSGVYIEGTVGERLTASGITLPGATVTISSGDQSFEIVAGEDGLFEGTIPYFSSGTVLNVVFTAEDGETYETTVTLVYDPTTKTVKGGSDHEVVVAEPEDSDGSDEEVAADEDEDLPATGLMNNIGIPIAGAIALFGIGLFALFFRRR
;
A
#
# COMPACT_ATOMS: atom_id res chain seq x y z
N GLN A 1 89.71 7.14 23.41
CA GLN A 1 89.32 6.26 24.54
C GLN A 1 90.41 5.26 24.90
N ARG A 2 90.74 4.23 24.09
CA ARG A 2 91.83 3.28 24.45
C ARG A 2 93.21 3.93 24.70
N ALA A 3 93.57 4.94 23.91
CA ALA A 3 94.84 5.68 24.08
C ALA A 3 94.85 6.49 25.39
N ASP A 4 93.77 7.22 25.69
CA ASP A 4 93.62 7.96 26.94
C ASP A 4 93.69 7.08 28.18
N PHE A 5 93.02 5.93 28.19
CA PHE A 5 93.09 5.00 29.33
C PHE A 5 94.51 4.45 29.52
N ASN A 6 95.25 4.18 28.44
CA ASN A 6 96.65 3.76 28.53
C ASN A 6 97.54 4.88 29.11
N GLU A 7 97.35 6.13 28.70
CA GLU A 7 98.10 7.28 29.24
C GLU A 7 97.77 7.51 30.73
N GLN A 8 96.51 7.35 31.13
CA GLN A 8 96.12 7.43 32.54
C GLN A 8 96.75 6.32 33.40
N ILE A 9 96.87 5.10 32.86
CA ILE A 9 97.55 3.98 33.54
C ILE A 9 99.06 4.25 33.68
N GLU A 10 99.72 4.76 32.63
CA GLU A 10 101.15 5.08 32.65
C GLU A 10 101.50 6.17 33.69
N ASN A 11 100.57 7.10 33.93
CA ASN A 11 100.73 8.20 34.89
C ASN A 11 100.19 7.88 36.31
N ALA A 12 99.69 6.67 36.56
CA ALA A 12 99.10 6.31 37.84
C ALA A 12 100.17 6.00 38.91
N ASP A 13 100.16 6.73 40.03
CA ASP A 13 101.13 6.58 41.12
C ASP A 13 100.80 5.45 42.12
N SER A 14 99.70 4.72 41.92
CA SER A 14 99.26 3.65 42.84
C SER A 14 98.49 2.54 42.13
N SER A 15 98.55 1.33 42.70
CA SER A 15 97.77 0.19 42.20
C SER A 15 96.26 0.42 42.32
N LEU A 16 95.81 1.17 43.33
CA LEU A 16 94.40 1.53 43.51
C LEU A 16 93.89 2.40 42.35
N THR A 17 94.69 3.39 41.94
CA THR A 17 94.36 4.27 40.80
C THR A 17 94.28 3.47 39.50
N ILE A 18 95.20 2.54 39.27
CA ILE A 18 95.16 1.64 38.11
C ILE A 18 93.89 0.79 38.12
N THR A 19 93.49 0.23 39.27
CA THR A 19 92.24 -0.55 39.39
C THR A 19 91.02 0.29 39.03
N SER A 20 90.89 1.52 39.52
CA SER A 20 89.76 2.39 39.18
C SER A 20 89.71 2.76 37.70
N ILE A 21 90.87 3.02 37.07
CA ILE A 21 90.94 3.31 35.62
C ILE A 21 90.49 2.09 34.81
N LEU A 22 90.86 0.87 35.23
CA LEU A 22 90.43 -0.36 34.55
C LEU A 22 88.94 -0.65 34.75
N GLU A 23 88.37 -0.36 35.93
CA GLU A 23 86.93 -0.45 36.17
C GLU A 23 86.15 0.55 35.30
N GLU A 24 86.62 1.79 35.19
CA GLU A 24 86.02 2.81 34.31
C GLU A 24 86.13 2.43 32.83
N ALA A 25 87.30 1.94 32.39
CA ALA A 25 87.48 1.48 31.02
C ALA A 25 86.57 0.28 30.68
N ALA A 26 86.37 -0.64 31.63
CA ALA A 26 85.46 -1.76 31.46
C ALA A 26 83.99 -1.31 31.41
N GLN A 27 83.61 -0.31 32.21
CA GLN A 27 82.27 0.27 32.16
C GLN A 27 82.02 0.99 30.83
N VAL A 28 82.98 1.79 30.36
CA VAL A 28 82.88 2.49 29.07
C VAL A 28 82.79 1.54 27.87
N ASP A 29 83.45 0.37 27.94
CA ASP A 29 83.35 -0.69 26.93
C ASP A 29 81.97 -1.38 26.98
N ALA A 30 81.45 -1.64 28.18
CA ALA A 30 80.11 -2.19 28.37
C ALA A 30 79.00 -1.23 27.88
N ASP A 31 79.15 0.07 28.13
CA ASP A 31 78.21 1.12 27.69
C ASP A 31 78.28 1.38 26.17
N GLN A 32 79.31 0.88 25.49
CA GLN A 32 79.48 1.00 24.02
C GLN A 32 79.18 -0.29 23.28
N ALA A 33 78.80 -1.35 23.98
CA ALA A 33 78.32 -2.55 23.32
C ALA A 33 77.08 -2.16 22.48
N PRO A 34 77.02 -2.53 21.19
CA PRO A 34 75.82 -2.32 20.40
C PRO A 34 74.64 -3.01 21.08
N ASP A 35 73.45 -2.39 21.04
CA ASP A 35 72.23 -3.02 21.53
C ASP A 35 72.09 -4.37 20.81
N PRO A 36 72.10 -5.50 21.54
CA PRO A 36 72.00 -6.82 20.92
C PRO A 36 70.65 -7.06 20.23
N LEU A 37 69.66 -6.17 20.40
CA LEU A 37 68.34 -6.22 19.78
C LEU A 37 68.16 -5.23 18.62
N GLN A 38 69.19 -4.47 18.24
CA GLN A 38 69.04 -3.38 17.28
C GLN A 38 68.49 -3.86 15.92
N ASP A 39 68.99 -4.99 15.42
CA ASP A 39 68.55 -5.55 14.14
C ASP A 39 67.07 -5.98 14.22
N GLU A 40 66.64 -6.62 15.33
CA GLU A 40 65.25 -6.99 15.57
C GLU A 40 64.32 -5.78 15.72
N LYS A 41 64.79 -4.71 16.38
CA LYS A 41 64.05 -3.45 16.48
C LYS A 41 63.86 -2.82 15.10
N ASP A 42 64.90 -2.76 14.29
CA ASP A 42 64.83 -2.18 12.95
C ASP A 42 63.86 -2.97 12.04
N GLU A 43 63.89 -4.31 12.08
CA GLU A 43 62.96 -5.18 11.32
C GLU A 43 61.50 -5.02 11.80
N ALA A 44 61.27 -4.92 13.11
CA ALA A 44 59.94 -4.70 13.67
C ALA A 44 59.35 -3.35 13.23
N LYS A 45 60.16 -2.28 13.24
CA LYS A 45 59.74 -0.96 12.77
C LYS A 45 59.44 -0.94 11.27
N GLU A 46 60.23 -1.64 10.46
CA GLU A 46 59.96 -1.79 9.02
C GLU A 46 58.64 -2.53 8.78
N THR A 47 58.36 -3.57 9.57
CA THR A 47 57.09 -4.31 9.51
C THR A 47 55.90 -3.41 9.83
N ILE A 48 55.95 -2.67 10.95
CA ILE A 48 54.86 -1.77 11.37
C ILE A 48 54.63 -0.64 10.37
N ALA A 49 55.70 -0.09 9.77
CA ALA A 49 55.59 0.94 8.74
C ALA A 49 54.91 0.45 7.44
N GLY A 50 54.76 -0.87 7.27
CA GLY A 50 54.08 -1.49 6.13
C GLY A 50 52.59 -1.75 6.35
N TYR A 51 52.04 -1.49 7.54
CA TYR A 51 50.62 -1.69 7.83
C TYR A 51 49.77 -0.56 7.23
N GLU A 52 48.82 -0.92 6.37
CA GLU A 52 48.02 0.03 5.57
C GLU A 52 46.94 0.74 6.39
N ASN A 53 46.49 0.12 7.48
CA ASN A 53 45.38 0.61 8.31
C ASN A 53 45.85 1.23 9.62
N LEU A 54 47.16 1.50 9.79
CA LEU A 54 47.66 2.27 10.93
C LEU A 54 47.92 3.70 10.50
N ASP A 55 47.47 4.67 11.30
CA ASP A 55 47.80 6.07 11.08
C ASP A 55 49.24 6.41 11.52
N GLU A 56 49.71 7.59 11.12
CA GLU A 56 51.08 8.05 11.41
C GLU A 56 51.38 8.14 12.92
N ASP A 57 50.38 8.49 13.76
CA ASP A 57 50.54 8.63 15.20
C ASP A 57 50.65 7.24 15.86
N GLN A 58 49.86 6.27 15.41
CA GLN A 58 49.91 4.87 15.88
C GLN A 58 51.24 4.21 15.50
N VAL A 59 51.70 4.39 14.27
CA VAL A 59 53.02 3.90 13.83
C VAL A 59 54.13 4.51 14.69
N ALA A 60 54.04 5.80 15.01
CA ALA A 60 55.01 6.46 15.90
C ALA A 60 54.98 5.89 17.34
N GLU A 61 53.79 5.65 17.91
CA GLU A 61 53.63 5.08 19.24
C GLU A 61 54.24 3.67 19.34
N PHE A 62 53.96 2.80 18.37
CA PHE A 62 54.56 1.46 18.36
C PHE A 62 56.09 1.51 18.17
N ASN A 63 56.60 2.42 17.34
CA ASN A 63 58.03 2.59 17.15
C ASN A 63 58.76 3.05 18.43
N GLU A 64 58.16 3.97 19.21
CA GLU A 64 58.68 4.37 20.53
C GLU A 64 58.74 3.18 21.50
N ARG A 65 57.67 2.37 21.54
CA ARG A 65 57.63 1.16 22.38
C ARG A 65 58.68 0.12 21.96
N ILE A 66 58.93 -0.04 20.66
CA ILE A 66 59.99 -0.93 20.14
C ILE A 66 61.37 -0.41 20.55
N ASP A 67 61.60 0.90 20.51
CA ASP A 67 62.87 1.50 20.97
C ASP A 67 63.15 1.19 22.46
N GLU A 68 62.10 1.22 23.28
CA GLU A 68 62.15 0.95 24.72
C GLU A 68 62.18 -0.54 25.08
N ALA A 69 61.97 -1.45 24.12
CA ALA A 69 61.92 -2.89 24.39
C ALA A 69 63.27 -3.44 24.86
N GLU A 70 63.25 -4.24 25.94
CA GLU A 70 64.44 -4.83 26.57
C GLU A 70 64.66 -6.30 26.18
N SER A 71 63.73 -6.89 25.43
CA SER A 71 63.83 -8.28 24.97
C SER A 71 63.15 -8.50 23.62
N THR A 72 63.57 -9.54 22.91
CA THR A 72 62.90 -10.00 21.68
C THR A 72 61.43 -10.34 21.91
N GLN A 73 61.06 -10.81 23.12
CA GLN A 73 59.67 -11.11 23.44
C GLN A 73 58.83 -9.83 23.48
N ASP A 74 59.34 -8.76 24.10
CA ASP A 74 58.62 -7.49 24.18
C ASP A 74 58.41 -6.89 22.77
N ILE A 75 59.43 -6.99 21.91
CA ILE A 75 59.33 -6.58 20.50
C ILE A 75 58.22 -7.36 19.78
N ASN A 76 58.20 -8.69 19.93
CA ASN A 76 57.19 -9.54 19.30
C ASN A 76 55.77 -9.21 19.81
N ASP A 77 55.61 -9.00 21.13
CA ASP A 77 54.33 -8.65 21.73
C ASP A 77 53.80 -7.31 21.18
N ILE A 78 54.69 -6.33 20.97
CA ILE A 78 54.34 -5.04 20.36
C ILE A 78 53.91 -5.21 18.90
N VAL A 79 54.62 -6.04 18.12
CA VAL A 79 54.26 -6.30 16.72
C VAL A 79 52.93 -7.05 16.62
N GLU A 80 52.68 -8.05 17.47
CA GLU A 80 51.38 -8.74 17.52
C GLU A 80 50.22 -7.80 17.86
N GLU A 81 50.44 -6.85 18.76
CA GLU A 81 49.46 -5.80 19.06
C GLU A 81 49.21 -4.90 17.84
N ALA A 82 50.27 -4.46 17.16
CA ALA A 82 50.15 -3.65 15.94
C ALA A 82 49.40 -4.39 14.82
N VAL A 83 49.62 -5.70 14.65
CA VAL A 83 48.84 -6.56 13.74
C VAL A 83 47.36 -6.52 14.11
N SER A 84 47.02 -6.77 15.38
CA SER A 84 45.63 -6.78 15.83
C SER A 84 44.93 -5.45 15.57
N VAL A 85 45.61 -4.33 15.84
CA VAL A 85 45.06 -2.99 15.60
C VAL A 85 44.90 -2.72 14.09
N ASN A 86 45.87 -3.10 13.26
CA ASN A 86 45.76 -2.95 11.80
C ASN A 86 44.58 -3.76 11.24
N ASP A 87 44.40 -5.00 11.72
CA ASP A 87 43.34 -5.89 11.25
C ASP A 87 41.95 -5.43 11.72
N GLU A 88 41.84 -4.90 12.95
CA GLU A 88 40.60 -4.32 13.47
C GLU A 88 40.18 -3.04 12.73
N GLN A 89 41.14 -2.33 12.14
CA GLN A 89 40.89 -1.11 11.36
C GLN A 89 40.73 -1.35 9.87
N ALA A 90 40.83 -2.61 9.41
CA ALA A 90 40.53 -2.94 8.03
C ALA A 90 39.05 -2.64 7.73
N GLU A 91 38.80 -1.80 6.72
CA GLU A 91 37.45 -1.61 6.20
C GLU A 91 36.91 -2.92 5.61
N ASP A 92 35.60 -3.16 5.75
CA ASP A 92 34.94 -4.28 5.06
C ASP A 92 35.13 -4.09 3.54
N PRO A 93 35.85 -4.99 2.84
CA PRO A 93 36.08 -4.85 1.41
C PRO A 93 34.78 -4.86 0.58
N LEU A 94 33.66 -5.28 1.16
CA LEU A 94 32.34 -5.29 0.54
C LEU A 94 31.51 -4.02 0.84
N GLN A 95 32.01 -3.08 1.65
CA GLN A 95 31.20 -1.94 2.11
C GLN A 95 30.61 -1.12 0.96
N GLU A 96 31.41 -0.79 -0.05
CA GLU A 96 30.93 -0.05 -1.24
C GLU A 96 29.86 -0.84 -2.02
N GLU A 97 30.00 -2.16 -2.11
CA GLU A 97 29.06 -3.05 -2.79
C GLU A 97 27.74 -3.17 -2.00
N LYS A 98 27.83 -3.29 -0.68
CA LYS A 98 26.66 -3.27 0.22
C LYS A 98 25.92 -1.95 0.11
N ASP A 99 26.62 -0.81 0.14
CA ASP A 99 26.00 0.51 0.02
C ASP A 99 25.29 0.68 -1.34
N SER A 100 25.97 0.30 -2.43
CA SER A 100 25.37 0.33 -3.77
C SER A 100 24.15 -0.60 -3.89
N ALA A 101 24.20 -1.79 -3.30
CA ALA A 101 23.09 -2.73 -3.31
C ALA A 101 21.88 -2.15 -2.56
N LYS A 102 22.09 -1.52 -1.39
CA LYS A 102 21.02 -0.86 -0.63
C LYS A 102 20.39 0.30 -1.40
N GLU A 103 21.18 1.09 -2.14
CA GLU A 103 20.66 2.12 -3.03
C GLU A 103 19.74 1.53 -4.11
N THR A 104 20.12 0.39 -4.70
CA THR A 104 19.27 -0.35 -5.65
C THR A 104 17.97 -0.80 -4.99
N ILE A 105 18.03 -1.38 -3.78
CA ILE A 105 16.83 -1.80 -3.02
C ILE A 105 15.90 -0.62 -2.74
N ASP A 106 16.44 0.53 -2.34
CA ASP A 106 15.66 1.73 -2.04
C ASP A 106 14.93 2.26 -3.29
N ALA A 107 15.52 2.11 -4.47
CA ALA A 107 14.97 2.56 -5.75
C ALA A 107 13.83 1.68 -6.30
N LEU A 108 13.56 0.50 -5.74
CA LEU A 108 12.47 -0.38 -6.19
C LEU A 108 11.10 0.23 -5.89
N GLU A 109 10.22 0.35 -6.88
CA GLU A 109 8.96 1.11 -6.75
C GLU A 109 7.81 0.26 -6.18
N ASN A 110 7.83 -1.05 -6.43
CA ASN A 110 6.71 -1.95 -6.14
C ASN A 110 6.98 -2.88 -4.95
N VAL A 111 7.96 -2.54 -4.12
CA VAL A 111 8.35 -3.31 -2.93
C VAL A 111 8.04 -2.53 -1.68
N SER A 112 7.37 -3.17 -0.72
CA SER A 112 7.02 -2.53 0.56
C SER A 112 8.25 -2.11 1.38
N ASP A 113 8.12 -1.06 2.18
CA ASP A 113 9.21 -0.56 3.04
C ASP A 113 9.71 -1.63 4.02
N GLU A 114 8.83 -2.48 4.56
CA GLU A 114 9.19 -3.57 5.48
C GLU A 114 10.05 -4.65 4.78
N THR A 115 9.69 -4.99 3.54
CA THR A 115 10.48 -5.92 2.72
C THR A 115 11.84 -5.32 2.37
N LYS A 116 11.89 -4.04 1.98
CA LYS A 116 13.16 -3.34 1.73
C LYS A 116 14.04 -3.31 2.96
N GLU A 117 13.49 -3.04 4.14
CA GLU A 117 14.25 -3.04 5.40
C GLU A 117 14.88 -4.41 5.67
N THR A 118 14.09 -5.48 5.51
CA THR A 118 14.58 -6.87 5.67
C THR A 118 15.73 -7.19 4.70
N MET A 119 15.59 -6.85 3.41
CA MET A 119 16.65 -7.08 2.41
C MET A 119 17.92 -6.29 2.71
N LYS A 120 17.80 -5.07 3.25
CA LYS A 120 18.96 -4.26 3.64
C LYS A 120 19.69 -4.85 4.84
N GLU A 121 18.98 -5.45 5.79
CA GLU A 121 19.57 -6.22 6.90
C GLU A 121 20.30 -7.48 6.40
N ASP A 122 19.73 -8.16 5.41
CA ASP A 122 20.38 -9.31 4.75
C ASP A 122 21.66 -8.88 4.01
N ILE A 123 21.66 -7.73 3.32
CA ILE A 123 22.85 -7.14 2.68
C ILE A 123 23.92 -6.80 3.72
N ASP A 124 23.54 -6.20 4.85
CA ASP A 124 24.48 -5.91 5.96
C ASP A 124 25.18 -7.17 6.47
N SER A 125 24.44 -8.28 6.51
CA SER A 125 24.90 -9.57 7.00
C SER A 125 25.61 -10.42 5.95
N ALA A 126 25.67 -9.97 4.69
CA ALA A 126 26.29 -10.72 3.61
C ALA A 126 27.82 -10.77 3.75
N ASP A 127 28.39 -11.96 3.57
CA ASP A 127 29.82 -12.24 3.70
C ASP A 127 30.54 -12.33 2.33
N SER A 128 29.81 -12.15 1.22
CA SER A 128 30.36 -12.23 -0.13
C SER A 128 29.57 -11.40 -1.14
N SER A 129 30.25 -10.97 -2.21
CA SER A 129 29.61 -10.32 -3.36
C SER A 129 28.50 -11.18 -3.99
N GLU A 130 28.67 -12.51 -4.02
CA GLU A 130 27.66 -13.44 -4.58
C GLU A 130 26.37 -13.44 -3.75
N ASP A 131 26.48 -13.35 -2.41
CA ASP A 131 25.32 -13.24 -1.53
C ASP A 131 24.60 -11.89 -1.70
N ILE A 132 25.36 -10.80 -1.83
CA ILE A 132 24.80 -9.46 -2.10
C ILE A 132 24.05 -9.44 -3.44
N GLU A 133 24.66 -9.97 -4.51
CA GLU A 133 24.05 -10.06 -5.84
C GLU A 133 22.77 -10.91 -5.82
N ALA A 134 22.76 -12.00 -5.07
CA ALA A 134 21.59 -12.87 -4.91
C ALA A 134 20.42 -12.13 -4.22
N ILE A 135 20.69 -11.33 -3.19
CA ILE A 135 19.66 -10.54 -2.49
C ILE A 135 19.08 -9.48 -3.43
N VAL A 136 19.93 -8.75 -4.16
CA VAL A 136 19.48 -7.74 -5.13
C VAL A 136 18.62 -8.38 -6.23
N THR A 137 19.06 -9.51 -6.79
CA THR A 137 18.31 -10.24 -7.82
C THR A 137 16.92 -10.68 -7.32
N GLU A 138 16.84 -11.16 -6.08
CA GLU A 138 15.56 -11.55 -5.47
C GLU A 138 14.65 -10.34 -5.25
N ALA A 139 15.21 -9.18 -4.88
CA ALA A 139 14.47 -7.94 -4.71
C ALA A 139 13.90 -7.42 -6.04
N GLU A 140 14.70 -7.42 -7.10
CA GLU A 140 14.25 -7.08 -8.46
C GLU A 140 13.12 -8.02 -8.91
N ARG A 141 13.25 -9.32 -8.66
CA ARG A 141 12.20 -10.30 -8.96
C ARG A 141 10.89 -10.00 -8.22
N ILE A 142 10.95 -9.68 -6.93
CA ILE A 142 9.76 -9.30 -6.14
C ILE A 142 9.14 -8.00 -6.67
N ASN A 143 9.96 -7.02 -7.04
CA ASN A 143 9.49 -5.77 -7.64
C ASN A 143 8.74 -6.02 -8.96
N ASP A 144 9.26 -6.89 -9.80
CA ASP A 144 8.66 -7.24 -11.10
C ASP A 144 7.35 -8.02 -10.91
N ASP A 145 7.32 -9.03 -10.02
CA ASP A 145 6.10 -9.78 -9.70
C ASP A 145 4.97 -8.86 -9.21
N GLN A 146 5.30 -7.85 -8.38
CA GLN A 146 4.32 -6.88 -7.88
C GLN A 146 3.91 -5.85 -8.94
N ALA A 147 4.79 -5.52 -9.89
CA ALA A 147 4.43 -4.69 -11.04
C ALA A 147 3.40 -5.39 -11.94
N GLU A 148 3.55 -6.71 -12.14
CA GLU A 148 2.64 -7.52 -12.95
C GLU A 148 1.27 -7.75 -12.28
N GLU A 149 1.17 -7.68 -10.95
CA GLU A 149 -0.13 -7.71 -10.24
C GLU A 149 -0.94 -6.40 -10.39
N GLU A 150 -0.30 -5.27 -10.73
CA GLU A 150 -0.96 -3.95 -10.88
C GLU A 150 -1.42 -3.64 -12.32
N GLU A 151 -0.93 -4.34 -13.36
CA GLU A 151 -1.54 -4.26 -14.70
C GLU A 151 -2.78 -5.17 -14.78
N ASP A 152 -3.97 -4.58 -14.80
CA ASP A 152 -5.21 -5.31 -15.09
C ASP A 152 -5.05 -6.08 -16.43
N PRO A 153 -4.98 -7.42 -16.42
CA PRO A 153 -4.69 -8.21 -17.62
C PRO A 153 -5.79 -8.11 -18.68
N LEU A 154 -6.93 -7.51 -18.34
CA LEU A 154 -8.05 -7.28 -19.25
C LEU A 154 -8.15 -5.82 -19.72
N ALA A 155 -7.18 -4.96 -19.40
CA ALA A 155 -7.25 -3.53 -19.69
C ALA A 155 -7.49 -3.24 -21.18
N ALA A 156 -6.80 -3.95 -22.08
CA ALA A 156 -6.95 -3.79 -23.51
C ALA A 156 -8.34 -4.25 -24.01
N GLU A 157 -8.85 -5.35 -23.48
CA GLU A 157 -10.15 -5.90 -23.83
C GLU A 157 -11.30 -5.06 -23.28
N LYS A 158 -11.13 -4.47 -22.08
CA LYS A 158 -12.06 -3.48 -21.52
C LYS A 158 -12.12 -2.25 -22.40
N GLU A 159 -11.00 -1.69 -22.83
CA GLU A 159 -11.00 -0.53 -23.74
C GLU A 159 -11.66 -0.85 -25.09
N ALA A 160 -11.36 -2.00 -25.68
CA ALA A 160 -11.99 -2.43 -26.93
C ALA A 160 -13.52 -2.60 -26.79
N ALA A 161 -13.98 -3.21 -25.69
CA ALA A 161 -15.40 -3.39 -25.40
C ALA A 161 -16.12 -2.04 -25.18
N LYS A 162 -15.47 -1.08 -24.52
CA LYS A 162 -16.00 0.28 -24.37
C LYS A 162 -16.13 0.98 -25.71
N GLU A 163 -15.11 0.90 -26.58
CA GLU A 163 -15.17 1.48 -27.93
C GLU A 163 -16.34 0.89 -28.74
N GLU A 164 -16.58 -0.42 -28.65
CA GLU A 164 -17.71 -1.08 -29.32
C GLU A 164 -19.06 -0.55 -28.81
N ILE A 165 -19.24 -0.49 -27.49
CA ILE A 165 -20.51 -0.03 -26.89
C ILE A 165 -20.77 1.46 -27.15
N LEU A 166 -19.73 2.31 -27.14
CA LEU A 166 -19.83 3.73 -27.48
C LEU A 166 -20.29 3.97 -28.93
N ALA A 167 -20.15 2.97 -29.82
CA ALA A 167 -20.60 3.06 -31.20
C ALA A 167 -22.08 2.66 -31.40
N LEU A 168 -22.79 2.24 -30.35
CA LEU A 168 -24.20 1.82 -30.44
C LEU A 168 -25.14 3.03 -30.47
N GLU A 169 -25.90 3.18 -31.56
CA GLU A 169 -26.66 4.39 -31.89
C GLU A 169 -27.97 4.58 -31.09
N TYR A 170 -28.55 3.51 -30.56
CA TYR A 170 -29.88 3.50 -29.91
C TYR A 170 -29.80 3.29 -28.40
N LEU A 171 -28.60 3.29 -27.82
CA LEU A 171 -28.42 3.35 -26.37
C LEU A 171 -28.54 4.80 -25.89
N ASN A 172 -29.29 5.02 -24.81
CA ASN A 172 -29.30 6.30 -24.13
C ASN A 172 -28.02 6.46 -23.27
N GLU A 173 -27.70 7.71 -22.91
CA GLU A 173 -26.46 8.06 -22.20
C GLU A 173 -26.31 7.33 -20.86
N GLU A 174 -27.42 7.08 -20.16
CA GLU A 174 -27.48 6.39 -18.87
C GLU A 174 -27.15 4.89 -18.99
N THR A 175 -27.79 4.21 -19.94
CA THR A 175 -27.53 2.79 -20.23
C THR A 175 -26.10 2.59 -20.74
N LEU A 176 -25.62 3.54 -21.55
CA LEU A 176 -24.25 3.56 -22.03
C LEU A 176 -23.27 3.66 -20.85
N ALA A 177 -23.48 4.62 -19.94
CA ALA A 177 -22.64 4.79 -18.75
C ALA A 177 -22.64 3.53 -17.86
N LEU A 178 -23.79 2.87 -17.70
CA LEU A 178 -23.90 1.63 -16.91
C LEU A 178 -23.03 0.50 -17.49
N PHE A 179 -23.14 0.23 -18.79
CA PHE A 179 -22.33 -0.81 -19.43
C PHE A 179 -20.84 -0.50 -19.37
N ILE A 180 -20.45 0.76 -19.53
CA ILE A 180 -19.04 1.19 -19.39
C ILE A 180 -18.53 0.96 -17.95
N SER A 181 -19.34 1.25 -16.93
CA SER A 181 -18.99 1.00 -15.53
C SER A 181 -18.83 -0.50 -15.26
N GLN A 182 -19.77 -1.32 -15.73
CA GLN A 182 -19.71 -2.77 -15.55
C GLN A 182 -18.51 -3.40 -16.28
N ILE A 183 -18.12 -2.86 -17.44
CA ILE A 183 -16.90 -3.29 -18.14
C ILE A 183 -15.65 -2.93 -17.33
N ASN A 184 -15.60 -1.75 -16.71
CA ASN A 184 -14.49 -1.37 -15.83
C ASN A 184 -14.32 -2.36 -14.67
N GLU A 185 -15.43 -2.80 -14.09
CA GLU A 185 -15.49 -3.73 -12.95
C GLU A 185 -15.34 -5.21 -13.35
N ALA A 186 -15.37 -5.53 -14.64
CA ALA A 186 -15.32 -6.91 -15.08
C ALA A 186 -14.01 -7.60 -14.71
N ASP A 187 -14.11 -8.80 -14.13
CA ASP A 187 -12.98 -9.60 -13.64
C ASP A 187 -12.58 -10.74 -14.58
N SER A 188 -13.25 -10.85 -15.73
CA SER A 188 -13.03 -11.92 -16.71
C SER A 188 -13.44 -11.52 -18.12
N GLN A 189 -12.75 -12.09 -19.12
CA GLN A 189 -13.11 -11.92 -20.53
C GLN A 189 -14.56 -12.35 -20.81
N GLU A 190 -15.04 -13.41 -20.16
CA GLU A 190 -16.42 -13.90 -20.33
C GLU A 190 -17.46 -12.87 -19.84
N MET A 191 -17.17 -12.15 -18.76
CA MET A 191 -18.01 -11.06 -18.27
C MET A 191 -18.01 -9.88 -19.24
N ILE A 192 -16.85 -9.48 -19.76
CA ILE A 192 -16.73 -8.42 -20.78
C ILE A 192 -17.54 -8.81 -22.04
N ASP A 193 -17.34 -10.02 -22.57
CA ASP A 193 -18.06 -10.52 -23.74
C ASP A 193 -19.58 -10.59 -23.52
N ARG A 194 -20.02 -10.90 -22.29
CA ARG A 194 -21.43 -10.90 -21.92
C ARG A 194 -22.02 -9.50 -21.90
N LEU A 195 -21.34 -8.53 -21.28
CA LEU A 195 -21.80 -7.14 -21.20
C LEU A 195 -21.92 -6.50 -22.59
N VAL A 196 -20.93 -6.74 -23.48
CA VAL A 196 -20.99 -6.29 -24.88
C VAL A 196 -22.21 -6.88 -25.61
N ARG A 197 -22.51 -8.16 -25.38
CA ARG A 197 -23.69 -8.81 -25.98
C ARG A 197 -25.00 -8.22 -25.47
N GLU A 198 -25.13 -8.03 -24.16
CA GLU A 198 -26.30 -7.43 -23.52
C GLU A 198 -26.54 -5.99 -24.02
N ALA A 199 -25.47 -5.21 -24.20
CA ALA A 199 -25.54 -3.86 -24.78
C ALA A 199 -26.04 -3.87 -26.22
N ASN A 200 -25.52 -4.78 -27.05
CA ASN A 200 -25.98 -4.97 -28.43
C ASN A 200 -27.46 -5.38 -28.49
N GLU A 201 -27.90 -6.35 -27.67
CA GLU A 201 -29.30 -6.80 -27.60
C GLU A 201 -30.24 -5.68 -27.17
N THR A 202 -29.82 -4.86 -26.19
CA THR A 202 -30.57 -3.68 -25.73
C THR A 202 -30.71 -2.63 -26.83
N ASN A 203 -29.62 -2.36 -27.54
CA ASN A 203 -29.60 -1.44 -28.67
C ASN A 203 -30.55 -1.90 -29.80
N GLU A 204 -30.51 -3.19 -30.15
CA GLU A 204 -31.41 -3.77 -31.15
C GLU A 204 -32.88 -3.75 -30.73
N SER A 205 -33.18 -3.94 -29.44
CA SER A 205 -34.55 -3.86 -28.94
C SER A 205 -35.10 -2.44 -29.07
N ARG A 206 -34.32 -1.44 -28.63
CA ARG A 206 -34.72 -0.03 -28.73
C ARG A 206 -34.88 0.42 -30.17
N GLN A 207 -34.04 -0.05 -31.07
CA GLN A 207 -34.22 0.19 -32.50
C GLN A 207 -35.57 -0.36 -32.99
N ARG A 208 -35.94 -1.60 -32.60
CA ARG A 208 -37.22 -2.21 -32.99
C ARG A 208 -38.42 -1.45 -32.44
N ASP A 209 -38.37 -1.01 -31.19
CA ASP A 209 -39.47 -0.27 -30.56
C ASP A 209 -39.69 1.07 -31.27
N LEU A 210 -38.61 1.77 -31.62
CA LEU A 210 -38.67 2.99 -32.44
C LEU A 210 -39.21 2.75 -33.86
N GLU A 211 -38.94 1.59 -34.46
CA GLU A 211 -39.45 1.24 -35.79
C GLU A 211 -40.95 0.84 -35.75
N ASP A 212 -41.44 0.20 -34.69
CA ASP A 212 -42.85 -0.19 -34.54
C ASP A 212 -43.77 1.01 -34.25
N ASP A 213 -43.30 1.98 -33.45
CA ASP A 213 -43.99 3.26 -33.24
C ASP A 213 -44.15 4.05 -34.55
N VAL A 214 -43.19 3.97 -35.48
CA VAL A 214 -43.28 4.63 -36.79
C VAL A 214 -44.26 3.91 -37.74
N VAL A 215 -44.45 2.59 -37.59
CA VAL A 215 -45.38 1.80 -38.42
C VAL A 215 -46.84 2.04 -38.01
N THR A 216 -47.13 2.19 -36.71
CA THR A 216 -48.49 2.45 -36.21
C THR A 216 -49.02 3.84 -36.61
N GLU A 217 -48.18 4.89 -36.61
CA GLU A 217 -48.58 6.21 -37.13
C GLU A 217 -48.84 6.21 -38.65
N ALA A 218 -48.09 5.40 -39.41
CA ALA A 218 -48.26 5.30 -40.87
C ALA A 218 -49.56 4.57 -41.27
N GLU A 219 -50.04 3.62 -40.46
CA GLU A 219 -51.28 2.88 -40.73
C GLU A 219 -52.54 3.73 -40.47
N ILE A 220 -52.48 4.72 -39.56
CA ILE A 220 -53.59 5.67 -39.30
C ILE A 220 -53.81 6.65 -40.47
N ILE A 221 -52.78 6.95 -41.27
CA ILE A 221 -52.88 7.92 -42.38
C ILE A 221 -53.35 7.26 -43.70
N GLY A 222 -53.37 5.92 -43.80
CA GLY A 222 -53.61 5.19 -45.07
C GLY A 222 -55.02 4.61 -45.30
N GLY A 223 -55.91 4.63 -44.31
CA GLY A 223 -57.21 3.95 -44.38
C GLY A 223 -58.28 4.73 -45.15
N THR A 224 -58.56 4.34 -46.39
CA THR A 224 -59.76 4.76 -47.13
C THR A 224 -61.04 4.39 -46.36
N LEU A 225 -61.81 5.41 -45.99
CA LEU A 225 -63.17 5.30 -45.45
C LEU A 225 -64.08 4.45 -46.37
N ASP A 226 -64.57 3.32 -45.85
CA ASP A 226 -65.81 2.72 -46.31
C ASP A 226 -66.86 2.91 -45.21
N GLU A 227 -67.69 3.95 -45.39
CA GLU A 227 -68.81 4.31 -44.53
C GLU A 227 -69.98 3.34 -44.74
N SER A 228 -69.97 2.16 -44.13
CA SER A 228 -71.21 1.41 -43.90
C SER A 228 -71.10 0.27 -42.87
N GLU A 229 -70.99 0.61 -41.58
CA GLU A 229 -71.62 -0.15 -40.50
C GLU A 229 -71.48 0.64 -39.19
N VAL A 230 -72.50 1.45 -38.91
CA VAL A 230 -72.68 2.17 -37.64
C VAL A 230 -73.64 1.34 -36.82
N GLU A 231 -73.16 0.41 -36.01
CA GLU A 231 -73.93 -0.14 -34.88
C GLU A 231 -72.96 -0.67 -33.81
N ASP A 232 -73.12 -0.11 -32.60
CA ASP A 232 -72.37 -0.34 -31.36
C ASP A 232 -70.97 0.31 -31.22
N MET A 233 -70.97 1.64 -31.07
CA MET A 233 -69.89 2.35 -30.37
C MET A 233 -69.98 2.10 -28.85
N PRO A 234 -68.97 1.55 -28.18
CA PRO A 234 -68.69 1.89 -26.79
C PRO A 234 -68.23 3.35 -26.68
N GLU A 235 -68.57 4.02 -25.58
CA GLU A 235 -68.22 5.42 -25.31
C GLU A 235 -66.71 5.70 -25.46
N PRO A 236 -66.32 6.94 -25.81
CA PRO A 236 -64.91 7.32 -25.91
C PRO A 236 -64.21 7.04 -24.58
N ARG A 237 -63.13 6.26 -24.63
CA ARG A 237 -62.18 6.15 -23.53
C ARG A 237 -61.39 7.44 -23.47
N ASP A 238 -61.41 8.12 -22.33
CA ASP A 238 -60.56 9.26 -22.03
C ASP A 238 -59.10 8.91 -22.28
N ASP A 239 -58.57 9.49 -23.34
CA ASP A 239 -57.20 9.50 -23.79
C ASP A 239 -56.37 10.42 -22.87
N ASN A 240 -55.96 9.92 -21.68
CA ASN A 240 -54.70 10.33 -20.99
C ASN A 240 -54.35 9.62 -19.65
N GLU A 241 -54.89 8.44 -19.32
CA GLU A 241 -54.31 7.65 -18.21
C GLU A 241 -53.14 6.82 -18.77
N LEU A 242 -51.91 7.20 -18.41
CA LEU A 242 -50.79 6.26 -18.41
C LEU A 242 -51.18 5.18 -17.40
N ILE A 243 -51.74 4.06 -17.86
CA ILE A 243 -52.11 2.95 -16.98
C ILE A 243 -50.78 2.31 -16.56
N MET A 244 -50.24 2.74 -15.42
CA MET A 244 -49.10 2.09 -14.77
C MET A 244 -49.45 0.61 -14.59
N SER A 245 -48.58 -0.29 -15.03
CA SER A 245 -48.67 -1.71 -14.70
C SER A 245 -48.02 -1.94 -13.34
N ILE A 246 -48.46 -2.98 -12.61
CA ILE A 246 -47.78 -3.37 -11.37
C ILE A 246 -46.31 -3.77 -11.62
N GLU A 247 -45.98 -4.19 -12.84
CA GLU A 247 -44.61 -4.54 -13.29
C GLU A 247 -43.69 -3.32 -13.45
N ASP A 248 -44.26 -2.11 -13.56
CA ASP A 248 -43.51 -0.84 -13.61
C ASP A 248 -43.17 -0.31 -12.20
N SER A 249 -43.48 -1.08 -11.14
CA SER A 249 -43.22 -0.68 -9.77
C SER A 249 -41.72 -0.70 -9.46
N GLY A 250 -41.25 0.34 -8.78
CA GLY A 250 -39.84 0.52 -8.43
C GLY A 250 -39.64 0.81 -6.95
N VAL A 251 -38.48 0.42 -6.44
CA VAL A 251 -38.06 0.67 -5.06
C VAL A 251 -36.58 1.07 -5.02
N TYR A 252 -36.28 2.08 -4.22
CA TYR A 252 -34.94 2.50 -3.86
C TYR A 252 -34.79 2.45 -2.33
N ILE A 253 -33.65 1.95 -1.87
CA ILE A 253 -33.34 1.78 -0.46
C ILE A 253 -32.01 2.46 -0.18
N GLU A 254 -31.98 3.35 0.81
CA GLU A 254 -30.74 3.99 1.25
C GLU A 254 -30.69 4.25 2.76
N GLY A 255 -29.49 4.42 3.30
CA GLY A 255 -29.31 4.89 4.67
C GLY A 255 -27.86 4.85 5.14
N THR A 256 -27.60 5.46 6.29
CA THR A 256 -26.27 5.47 6.92
C THR A 256 -25.95 4.11 7.55
N VAL A 257 -24.68 3.69 7.48
CA VAL A 257 -24.21 2.43 8.07
C VAL A 257 -24.56 2.35 9.57
N GLY A 258 -25.30 1.30 9.94
CA GLY A 258 -25.69 1.02 11.32
C GLY A 258 -26.98 1.72 11.76
N GLU A 259 -27.60 2.53 10.90
CA GLU A 259 -28.89 3.18 11.13
C GLU A 259 -30.00 2.51 10.31
N ARG A 260 -31.25 2.86 10.62
CA ARG A 260 -32.40 2.36 9.86
C ARG A 260 -32.32 2.86 8.41
N LEU A 261 -32.75 2.05 7.45
CA LEU A 261 -32.77 2.40 6.03
C LEU A 261 -34.14 2.98 5.65
N THR A 262 -34.13 3.92 4.72
CA THR A 262 -35.33 4.45 4.06
C THR A 262 -35.56 3.65 2.78
N ALA A 263 -36.78 3.17 2.59
CA ALA A 263 -37.26 2.57 1.37
C ALA A 263 -38.31 3.50 0.75
N SER A 264 -38.08 3.92 -0.48
CA SER A 264 -38.94 4.84 -1.22
C SER A 264 -39.16 4.35 -2.65
N GLY A 265 -40.27 4.72 -3.27
CA GLY A 265 -40.52 4.33 -4.65
C GLY A 265 -41.91 4.68 -5.16
N ILE A 266 -42.26 4.13 -6.33
CA ILE A 266 -43.57 4.23 -6.97
C ILE A 266 -44.13 2.83 -7.18
N THR A 267 -45.44 2.71 -7.05
CA THR A 267 -46.23 1.54 -7.40
C THR A 267 -47.68 1.98 -7.64
N LEU A 268 -48.60 1.04 -7.81
CA LEU A 268 -50.02 1.37 -7.95
C LEU A 268 -50.56 2.04 -6.68
N PRO A 269 -51.47 3.04 -6.81
CA PRO A 269 -52.10 3.67 -5.65
C PRO A 269 -52.69 2.65 -4.66
N GLY A 270 -52.39 2.81 -3.37
CA GLY A 270 -52.87 1.92 -2.31
C GLY A 270 -52.23 0.52 -2.25
N ALA A 271 -51.29 0.20 -3.15
CA ALA A 271 -50.59 -1.09 -3.13
C ALA A 271 -49.73 -1.27 -1.85
N THR A 272 -49.56 -2.53 -1.45
CA THR A 272 -48.69 -2.91 -0.33
C THR A 272 -47.34 -3.37 -0.86
N VAL A 273 -46.27 -2.74 -0.37
CA VAL A 273 -44.87 -3.09 -0.64
C VAL A 273 -44.34 -3.91 0.53
N THR A 274 -44.00 -5.17 0.28
CA THR A 274 -43.44 -6.09 1.28
C THR A 274 -41.96 -6.30 1.03
N ILE A 275 -41.11 -5.83 1.94
CA ILE A 275 -39.66 -5.99 1.89
C ILE A 275 -39.25 -7.08 2.88
N SER A 276 -38.51 -8.09 2.43
CA SER A 276 -38.15 -9.25 3.24
C SER A 276 -36.69 -9.67 3.12
N SER A 277 -36.15 -10.17 4.23
CA SER A 277 -34.85 -10.83 4.32
C SER A 277 -34.91 -11.95 5.36
N GLY A 278 -34.75 -13.20 4.91
CA GLY A 278 -34.91 -14.37 5.78
C GLY A 278 -36.31 -14.45 6.40
N ASP A 279 -36.38 -14.50 7.74
CA ASP A 279 -37.63 -14.57 8.51
C ASP A 279 -38.26 -13.19 8.81
N GLN A 280 -37.62 -12.09 8.37
CA GLN A 280 -38.07 -10.73 8.65
C GLN A 280 -38.79 -10.13 7.44
N SER A 281 -39.98 -9.56 7.66
CA SER A 281 -40.74 -8.83 6.63
C SER A 281 -41.24 -7.48 7.16
N PHE A 282 -41.31 -6.50 6.27
CA PHE A 282 -41.76 -5.14 6.55
C PHE A 282 -42.72 -4.70 5.44
N GLU A 283 -43.84 -4.12 5.84
CA GLU A 283 -44.88 -3.67 4.92
C GLU A 283 -44.97 -2.15 4.91
N ILE A 284 -45.05 -1.56 3.72
CA ILE A 284 -45.28 -0.14 3.48
C ILE A 284 -46.46 -0.04 2.52
N VAL A 285 -47.42 0.85 2.79
CA VAL A 285 -48.58 1.05 1.92
C VAL A 285 -48.37 2.34 1.12
N ALA A 286 -48.52 2.26 -0.20
CA ALA A 286 -48.41 3.41 -1.09
C ALA A 286 -49.59 4.38 -0.92
N GLY A 287 -49.31 5.66 -1.12
CA GLY A 287 -50.31 6.72 -1.10
C GLY A 287 -51.29 6.63 -2.27
N GLU A 288 -52.29 7.52 -2.29
CA GLU A 288 -53.22 7.66 -3.41
C GLU A 288 -52.53 8.14 -4.71
N ASP A 289 -51.32 8.66 -4.59
CA ASP A 289 -50.42 9.09 -5.66
C ASP A 289 -49.45 7.98 -6.13
N GLY A 290 -49.54 6.78 -5.57
CA GLY A 290 -48.66 5.65 -5.90
C GLY A 290 -47.26 5.75 -5.29
N LEU A 291 -46.92 6.85 -4.61
CA LEU A 291 -45.65 7.03 -3.93
C LEU A 291 -45.67 6.33 -2.57
N PHE A 292 -44.55 5.72 -2.20
CA PHE A 292 -44.35 5.19 -0.85
C PHE A 292 -43.01 5.62 -0.29
N GLU A 293 -42.99 5.83 1.03
CA GLU A 293 -41.77 6.03 1.81
C GLU A 293 -41.96 5.35 3.18
N GLY A 294 -40.98 4.56 3.59
CA GLY A 294 -41.02 3.89 4.88
C GLY A 294 -39.64 3.51 5.38
N THR A 295 -39.53 3.27 6.68
CA THR A 295 -38.23 2.98 7.31
C THR A 295 -38.12 1.51 7.71
N ILE A 296 -37.11 0.80 7.21
CA ILE A 296 -36.78 -0.59 7.55
C ILE A 296 -35.52 -0.69 8.43
N PRO A 297 -35.27 -1.81 9.13
CA PRO A 297 -34.02 -2.00 9.88
C PRO A 297 -32.77 -1.96 8.99
N TYR A 298 -31.61 -1.76 9.62
CA TYR A 298 -30.34 -1.84 8.94
C TYR A 298 -30.07 -3.26 8.40
N PHE A 299 -29.61 -3.34 7.16
CA PHE A 299 -29.03 -4.53 6.55
C PHE A 299 -27.65 -4.17 5.99
N SER A 300 -26.68 -5.06 6.16
CA SER A 300 -25.32 -4.84 5.67
C SER A 300 -25.26 -4.91 4.15
N SER A 301 -24.28 -4.24 3.54
CA SER A 301 -23.96 -4.42 2.12
C SER A 301 -23.77 -5.90 1.76
N GLY A 302 -24.13 -6.27 0.54
CA GLY A 302 -24.22 -7.65 0.06
C GLY A 302 -25.50 -8.39 0.46
N THR A 303 -26.37 -7.78 1.27
CA THR A 303 -27.70 -8.36 1.56
C THR A 303 -28.61 -8.21 0.35
N VAL A 304 -29.23 -9.31 -0.05
CA VAL A 304 -30.30 -9.34 -1.05
C VAL A 304 -31.64 -9.28 -0.32
N LEU A 305 -32.45 -8.27 -0.64
CA LEU A 305 -33.80 -8.07 -0.14
C LEU A 305 -34.80 -8.49 -1.22
N ASN A 306 -35.79 -9.32 -0.86
CA ASN A 306 -36.90 -9.61 -1.76
C ASN A 306 -38.01 -8.58 -1.53
N VAL A 307 -38.47 -7.96 -2.60
CA VAL A 307 -39.51 -6.94 -2.57
C VAL A 307 -40.71 -7.41 -3.40
N VAL A 308 -41.87 -7.44 -2.78
CA VAL A 308 -43.13 -7.84 -3.40
C VAL A 308 -44.11 -6.68 -3.36
N PHE A 309 -44.50 -6.19 -4.52
CA PHE A 309 -45.58 -5.21 -4.68
C PHE A 309 -46.90 -5.97 -4.84
N THR A 310 -47.93 -5.59 -4.08
CA THR A 310 -49.27 -6.21 -4.13
C THR A 310 -50.33 -5.15 -4.32
N ALA A 311 -50.99 -5.16 -5.48
CA ALA A 311 -52.10 -4.28 -5.81
C ALA A 311 -53.36 -4.58 -4.99
N GLU A 312 -54.30 -3.63 -4.92
CA GLU A 312 -55.56 -3.81 -4.16
C GLU A 312 -56.46 -4.94 -4.72
N ASP A 313 -56.36 -5.24 -6.01
CA ASP A 313 -57.05 -6.36 -6.66
C ASP A 313 -56.34 -7.71 -6.46
N GLY A 314 -55.14 -7.71 -5.87
CA GLY A 314 -54.34 -8.87 -5.53
C GLY A 314 -53.29 -9.26 -6.56
N GLU A 315 -53.08 -8.49 -7.63
CA GLU A 315 -51.94 -8.70 -8.54
C GLU A 315 -50.61 -8.40 -7.86
N THR A 316 -49.57 -9.17 -8.20
CA THR A 316 -48.27 -9.08 -7.53
C THR A 316 -47.11 -9.00 -8.50
N TYR A 317 -46.11 -8.19 -8.18
CA TYR A 317 -44.81 -8.13 -8.86
C TYR A 317 -43.68 -8.33 -7.84
N GLU A 318 -42.73 -9.19 -8.16
CA GLU A 318 -41.59 -9.52 -7.29
C GLU A 318 -40.28 -9.03 -7.92
N THR A 319 -39.44 -8.39 -7.13
CA THR A 319 -38.09 -7.96 -7.50
C THR A 319 -37.13 -8.16 -6.33
N THR A 320 -35.84 -7.95 -6.58
CA THR A 320 -34.79 -8.06 -5.57
C THR A 320 -33.91 -6.83 -5.59
N VAL A 321 -33.48 -6.40 -4.40
CA VAL A 321 -32.56 -5.27 -4.22
C VAL A 321 -31.31 -5.77 -3.54
N THR A 322 -30.15 -5.57 -4.18
CA THR A 322 -28.84 -5.85 -3.56
C THR A 322 -28.28 -4.56 -2.99
N LEU A 323 -27.97 -4.58 -1.69
CA LEU A 323 -27.41 -3.43 -1.01
C LEU A 323 -25.91 -3.30 -1.26
N VAL A 324 -25.45 -2.14 -1.69
CA VAL A 324 -24.04 -1.83 -1.95
C VAL A 324 -23.58 -0.73 -1.00
N TYR A 325 -22.35 -0.84 -0.51
CA TYR A 325 -21.73 0.18 0.34
C TYR A 325 -21.03 1.24 -0.52
N ASP A 326 -21.38 2.51 -0.30
CA ASP A 326 -20.66 3.64 -0.88
C ASP A 326 -19.65 4.20 0.15
N PRO A 327 -18.33 4.03 -0.07
CA PRO A 327 -17.31 4.49 0.85
C PRO A 327 -17.17 6.02 0.90
N THR A 328 -17.63 6.73 -0.13
CA THR A 328 -17.52 8.20 -0.24
C THR A 328 -18.52 8.88 0.67
N THR A 329 -19.76 8.39 0.68
CA THR A 329 -20.85 8.94 1.49
C THR A 329 -21.05 8.18 2.81
N LYS A 330 -20.38 7.04 2.99
CA LYS A 330 -20.58 6.10 4.12
C LYS A 330 -22.04 5.65 4.25
N THR A 331 -22.69 5.43 3.11
CA THR A 331 -24.09 4.98 3.03
C THR A 331 -24.17 3.58 2.43
N VAL A 332 -25.31 2.93 2.64
CA VAL A 332 -25.69 1.69 1.98
C VAL A 332 -26.87 2.02 1.08
N LYS A 333 -26.81 1.63 -0.19
CA LYS A 333 -27.80 1.96 -1.23
C LYS A 333 -28.16 0.74 -2.07
N GLY A 334 -29.36 0.70 -2.64
CA GLY A 334 -29.76 -0.31 -3.61
C GLY A 334 -31.13 -0.01 -4.21
N GLY A 335 -31.28 -0.21 -5.51
CA GLY A 335 -32.54 -0.05 -6.23
C GLY A 335 -32.99 -1.34 -6.91
N SER A 336 -34.26 -1.43 -7.26
CA SER A 336 -34.77 -2.38 -8.25
C SER A 336 -34.50 -1.88 -9.68
N ASP A 337 -34.60 -2.78 -10.65
CA ASP A 337 -34.35 -2.51 -12.08
C ASP A 337 -35.27 -1.44 -12.70
N HIS A 338 -36.43 -1.14 -12.10
CA HIS A 338 -37.25 0.04 -12.42
C HIS A 338 -36.88 1.20 -11.50
N GLU A 339 -36.20 2.20 -12.04
CA GLU A 339 -35.75 3.38 -11.29
C GLU A 339 -36.89 4.39 -11.08
N VAL A 340 -37.09 4.79 -9.83
CA VAL A 340 -38.07 5.79 -9.43
C VAL A 340 -37.37 7.13 -9.31
N VAL A 341 -37.57 8.00 -10.30
CA VAL A 341 -37.17 9.41 -10.21
C VAL A 341 -38.13 10.12 -9.26
N VAL A 342 -37.78 10.20 -7.97
CA VAL A 342 -38.40 11.18 -7.08
C VAL A 342 -37.69 12.50 -7.33
N ALA A 343 -38.35 13.41 -8.06
CA ALA A 343 -37.85 14.76 -8.29
C ALA A 343 -37.58 15.46 -6.95
N GLU A 344 -36.33 15.88 -6.72
CA GLU A 344 -36.01 16.83 -5.66
C GLU A 344 -36.80 18.13 -5.88
N PRO A 345 -37.30 18.79 -4.81
CA PRO A 345 -38.05 20.03 -4.97
C PRO A 345 -37.15 21.12 -5.57
N GLU A 346 -37.56 21.64 -6.73
CA GLU A 346 -36.83 22.70 -7.42
C GLU A 346 -36.60 23.91 -6.53
N ASP A 347 -35.32 24.24 -6.31
CA ASP A 347 -34.90 25.50 -5.71
C ASP A 347 -35.40 26.66 -6.59
N SER A 348 -36.30 27.45 -6.03
CA SER A 348 -36.81 28.66 -6.66
C SER A 348 -35.69 29.70 -6.80
N ASP A 349 -35.44 30.10 -8.04
CA ASP A 349 -34.84 31.37 -8.45
C ASP A 349 -35.29 32.54 -7.56
N GLY A 350 -34.30 33.25 -7.03
CA GLY A 350 -34.46 34.55 -6.38
C GLY A 350 -33.19 35.38 -6.51
N SER A 351 -32.96 35.87 -7.72
CA SER A 351 -32.02 36.94 -8.10
C SER A 351 -31.81 38.10 -7.10
N ASP A 352 -30.53 38.52 -7.10
CA ASP A 352 -29.99 39.89 -7.04
C ASP A 352 -29.84 40.73 -5.76
N GLU A 353 -28.66 41.37 -5.76
CA GLU A 353 -28.27 42.67 -5.24
C GLU A 353 -27.72 42.83 -3.80
N GLU A 354 -26.38 42.97 -3.80
CA GLU A 354 -25.66 44.14 -3.29
C GLU A 354 -25.53 44.38 -1.77
N VAL A 355 -24.28 44.39 -1.29
CA VAL A 355 -23.51 45.56 -0.79
C VAL A 355 -22.54 45.12 0.31
N ALA A 356 -21.30 45.58 0.14
CA ALA A 356 -20.16 45.49 1.04
C ALA A 356 -20.44 45.87 2.52
N ALA A 357 -19.69 45.22 3.41
CA ALA A 357 -19.00 45.92 4.51
C ALA A 357 -17.81 45.08 4.97
N ASP A 358 -16.62 45.69 4.90
CA ASP A 358 -15.48 45.40 5.76
C ASP A 358 -15.92 45.28 7.23
N GLU A 359 -15.32 44.35 7.97
CA GLU A 359 -14.65 44.70 9.21
C GLU A 359 -13.68 43.56 9.59
N ASP A 360 -12.40 43.92 9.63
CA ASP A 360 -11.35 43.26 10.39
C ASP A 360 -11.84 42.88 11.80
N GLU A 361 -11.40 41.74 12.35
CA GLU A 361 -10.72 41.71 13.66
C GLU A 361 -9.97 40.38 13.87
N ASP A 362 -8.79 40.55 14.46
CA ASP A 362 -7.78 39.58 14.86
C ASP A 362 -8.27 38.48 15.85
N LEU A 363 -7.75 37.27 15.65
CA LEU A 363 -7.13 36.27 16.59
C LEU A 363 -7.30 36.45 18.14
N PRO A 364 -6.96 35.44 19.00
CA PRO A 364 -6.99 33.96 18.92
C PRO A 364 -7.49 33.24 20.22
N ALA A 365 -7.55 31.90 20.16
CA ALA A 365 -7.27 30.90 21.22
C ALA A 365 -7.98 30.94 22.60
N THR A 366 -8.70 29.87 22.92
CA THR A 366 -8.66 29.06 24.16
C THR A 366 -9.42 27.75 23.86
N GLY A 367 -9.01 26.52 24.17
CA GLY A 367 -8.19 26.02 25.25
C GLY A 367 -9.07 25.44 26.37
N LEU A 368 -9.68 24.25 26.16
CA LEU A 368 -10.16 23.41 27.27
C LEU A 368 -10.05 21.91 26.94
N MET A 369 -9.07 21.31 27.62
CA MET A 369 -8.95 19.87 27.85
C MET A 369 -10.17 19.35 28.62
N ASN A 370 -10.62 18.13 28.33
CA ASN A 370 -11.11 17.25 29.39
C ASN A 370 -10.87 15.76 29.09
N ASN A 371 -9.73 15.32 29.59
CA ASN A 371 -9.34 14.01 30.04
C ASN A 371 -10.47 13.22 30.76
N ILE A 372 -10.77 12.00 30.29
CA ILE A 372 -11.29 10.91 31.13
C ILE A 372 -10.47 9.67 30.82
N GLY A 373 -9.52 9.36 31.71
CA GLY A 373 -8.86 8.07 31.76
C GLY A 373 -9.65 7.08 32.62
N ILE A 374 -9.62 5.80 32.23
CA ILE A 374 -9.72 4.66 33.15
C ILE A 374 -8.62 3.64 32.78
N PRO A 375 -7.93 3.00 33.75
CA PRO A 375 -6.69 2.28 33.49
C PRO A 375 -6.73 0.76 33.82
N ILE A 376 -5.63 0.08 33.43
CA ILE A 376 -5.00 -1.15 33.98
C ILE A 376 -5.59 -2.53 33.65
N ALA A 377 -4.83 -3.32 32.86
CA ALA A 377 -4.23 -4.65 33.18
C ALA A 377 -3.63 -5.23 31.89
N GLY A 378 -2.37 -5.64 31.75
CA GLY A 378 -1.45 -6.22 32.72
C GLY A 378 -1.37 -7.74 32.51
N ALA A 379 -0.73 -8.21 31.43
CA ALA A 379 -0.35 -9.61 31.28
C ALA A 379 0.94 -9.76 30.46
N ILE A 380 2.01 -10.07 31.19
CA ILE A 380 3.32 -10.54 30.75
C ILE A 380 3.17 -12.01 30.34
N ALA A 381 3.70 -12.40 29.18
CA ALA A 381 3.98 -13.80 28.87
C ALA A 381 5.31 -13.93 28.12
N LEU A 382 6.37 -14.16 28.89
CA LEU A 382 7.62 -14.76 28.45
C LEU A 382 7.36 -16.24 28.14
N PHE A 383 7.74 -16.72 26.96
CA PHE A 383 8.04 -18.13 26.74
C PHE A 383 9.31 -18.26 25.88
N GLY A 384 10.43 -18.42 26.58
CA GLY A 384 11.61 -19.09 26.05
C GLY A 384 11.47 -20.59 26.26
N ILE A 385 11.66 -21.38 25.20
CA ILE A 385 12.04 -22.79 25.30
C ILE A 385 13.12 -23.03 24.25
N GLY A 386 14.36 -23.16 24.72
CA GLY A 386 15.40 -23.91 24.02
C GLY A 386 15.38 -25.37 24.48
N LEU A 387 15.55 -26.31 23.54
CA LEU A 387 15.99 -27.70 23.75
C LEU A 387 16.35 -28.26 22.36
N PHE A 388 17.61 -28.32 21.92
CA PHE A 388 18.64 -29.34 22.17
C PHE A 388 18.23 -30.80 21.91
N ALA A 389 18.62 -31.34 20.73
CA ALA A 389 19.00 -32.75 20.47
C ALA A 389 19.38 -32.88 18.97
N LEU A 390 20.64 -32.88 18.55
CA LEU A 390 21.63 -33.96 18.62
C LEU A 390 21.13 -35.31 18.07
N PHE A 391 21.39 -35.59 16.79
CA PHE A 391 21.53 -36.97 16.31
C PHE A 391 22.66 -37.10 15.28
N PHE A 392 23.76 -37.69 15.76
CA PHE A 392 24.83 -38.27 14.96
C PHE A 392 24.31 -39.54 14.24
N ARG A 393 24.78 -39.81 13.01
CA ARG A 393 25.64 -40.98 12.67
C ARG A 393 25.34 -41.66 11.32
N ARG A 394 26.36 -41.59 10.44
CA ARG A 394 26.90 -42.58 9.48
C ARG A 394 25.92 -43.26 8.50
N ARG A 395 26.25 -43.20 7.21
CA ARG A 395 27.33 -44.03 6.64
C ARG A 395 27.90 -43.41 5.38
#